data_AF-A0A0G0S5Y6-F1
#
_entry.id   AF-A0A0G0S5Y6-F1
#
_cell.length_a   1.000
_cell.length_b   1.000
_cell.length_c   1.000
_cell.angle_alpha   90.00
_cell.angle_beta   90.00
_cell.angle_gamma   90.00
#
_symmetry.space_group_name_H-M   'P 1'
#
loop_
_entity.id
_entity.type
_entity.pdbx_description
1 polymer ?
#
loop_
_entity_poly.entity_id
_entity_poly.type
_entity_poly.pdbx_seq_one_letter_code
_entity_poly.pdbx_strand_id
1 'polypeptide(L)'
;MLKERLNITSRAKDWRAKILANPSEAPFRIGDIVFNSVESALQGIKLANPLQRQEVFAMTGFEALRIGREITLSIKPGEIRFVFWQDEVIVYNSIKHRLLLATFIHEKVRQNIAVQEALLSTEDLFIYHDVG
;
A
#
# COMPACT_ATOMS: atom_id res chain seq x y z
N MET A 1 -31.59 -6.04 4.87
CA MET A 1 -30.62 -7.07 4.44
C MET A 1 -29.25 -6.70 4.99
N LEU A 2 -28.53 -7.63 5.62
CA LEU A 2 -27.12 -7.41 5.93
C LEU A 2 -26.37 -7.36 4.60
N LYS A 3 -25.59 -6.31 4.35
CA LYS A 3 -24.59 -6.34 3.28
C LYS A 3 -23.57 -7.42 3.61
N GLU A 4 -23.31 -8.30 2.67
CA GLU A 4 -22.18 -9.23 2.76
C GLU A 4 -20.89 -8.42 2.92
N ARG A 5 -19.93 -8.97 3.67
CA ARG A 5 -18.72 -8.26 4.07
C ARG A 5 -17.50 -8.98 3.52
N LEU A 6 -16.53 -8.22 3.02
CA LEU A 6 -15.27 -8.75 2.50
C LEU A 6 -14.10 -8.12 3.24
N ASN A 7 -13.32 -8.96 3.95
CA ASN A 7 -12.10 -8.52 4.61
C ASN A 7 -10.92 -8.55 3.65
N ILE A 8 -10.43 -7.39 3.24
CA ILE A 8 -9.29 -7.22 2.34
C ILE A 8 -8.00 -7.48 3.11
N THR A 9 -7.42 -8.67 2.97
CA THR A 9 -6.14 -9.03 3.58
C THR A 9 -5.33 -9.94 2.66
N SER A 10 -4.00 -9.91 2.79
CA SER A 10 -3.13 -10.83 2.05
C SER A 10 -3.28 -12.30 2.45
N ARG A 11 -3.94 -12.57 3.58
CA ARG A 11 -4.22 -13.93 4.11
C ARG A 11 -5.60 -14.45 3.71
N ALA A 12 -6.42 -13.64 3.04
CA ALA A 12 -7.77 -14.04 2.64
C ALA A 12 -7.75 -15.22 1.66
N LYS A 13 -8.72 -16.13 1.80
CA LYS A 13 -8.98 -17.19 0.80
C LYS A 13 -9.70 -16.65 -0.43
N ASP A 14 -10.54 -15.63 -0.24
CA ASP A 14 -11.24 -14.96 -1.34
C ASP A 14 -10.22 -14.22 -2.23
N TRP A 15 -10.21 -14.56 -3.51
CA TRP A 15 -9.26 -14.02 -4.48
C TRP A 15 -9.40 -12.50 -4.62
N ARG A 16 -10.61 -11.95 -4.49
CA ARG A 16 -10.90 -10.51 -4.56
C ARG A 16 -10.21 -9.80 -3.41
N ALA A 17 -10.38 -10.31 -2.20
CA ALA A 17 -9.72 -9.77 -1.02
C ALA A 17 -8.18 -9.83 -1.12
N LYS A 18 -7.67 -10.95 -1.64
CA LYS A 18 -6.22 -11.15 -1.76
C LYS A 18 -5.58 -10.18 -2.76
N ILE A 19 -6.17 -10.02 -3.94
CA ILE A 19 -5.62 -9.14 -4.99
C ILE A 19 -5.81 -7.66 -4.68
N LEU A 20 -6.88 -7.28 -3.96
CA LEU A 20 -7.11 -5.91 -3.51
C LEU A 20 -6.14 -5.49 -2.39
N ALA A 21 -5.65 -6.43 -1.58
CA ALA A 21 -4.73 -6.13 -0.47
C ALA A 21 -3.43 -5.44 -0.94
N ASN A 22 -2.91 -4.52 -0.12
CA ASN A 22 -1.70 -3.75 -0.44
C ASN A 22 -0.46 -4.60 -0.75
N PRO A 23 -0.21 -5.73 -0.06
CA PRO A 23 0.95 -6.58 -0.35
C PRO A 23 0.81 -7.44 -1.61
N SER A 24 -0.35 -7.44 -2.29
CA SER A 24 -0.51 -8.21 -3.54
C SER A 24 0.44 -7.67 -4.59
N GLU A 25 1.10 -8.59 -5.30
CA GLU A 25 1.91 -8.30 -6.48
C GLU A 25 1.00 -7.88 -7.63
N ALA A 26 0.93 -6.56 -7.83
CA ALA A 26 0.19 -5.91 -8.89
C ALA A 26 0.98 -4.65 -9.26
N PRO A 27 2.04 -4.80 -10.06
CA PRO A 27 2.96 -3.70 -10.32
C PRO A 27 2.26 -2.51 -10.96
N PHE A 28 2.71 -1.30 -10.62
CA PHE A 28 2.21 -0.06 -11.21
C PHE A 28 3.33 0.97 -11.30
N ARG A 29 3.11 1.99 -12.11
CA ARG A 29 4.10 3.05 -12.37
C ARG A 29 3.57 4.43 -12.01
N ILE A 30 4.45 5.30 -11.51
CA ILE A 30 4.19 6.75 -11.38
C ILE A 30 5.40 7.48 -11.96
N GLY A 31 5.20 8.12 -13.12
CA GLY A 31 6.32 8.58 -13.95
C GLY A 31 7.25 7.42 -14.31
N ASP A 32 8.54 7.58 -14.03
CA ASP A 32 9.56 6.58 -14.31
C ASP A 32 9.76 5.56 -13.17
N ILE A 33 9.08 5.73 -12.04
CA ILE A 33 9.23 4.84 -10.89
C ILE A 33 8.25 3.68 -11.01
N VAL A 34 8.78 2.46 -10.87
CA VAL A 34 8.02 1.21 -10.82
C VAL A 34 7.88 0.75 -9.38
N PHE A 35 6.67 0.33 -9.00
CA PHE A 35 6.36 -0.27 -7.71
C PHE A 35 5.84 -1.67 -7.93
N ASN A 36 6.41 -2.66 -7.24
CA ASN A 36 5.92 -4.04 -7.33
C ASN A 36 4.60 -4.27 -6.60
N SER A 37 4.28 -3.46 -5.59
CA SER A 37 3.00 -3.50 -4.88
C SER A 37 2.69 -2.15 -4.21
N VAL A 38 1.46 -1.96 -3.72
CA VAL A 38 1.16 -0.77 -2.92
C VAL A 38 1.98 -0.79 -1.64
N GLU A 39 2.13 -1.96 -1.01
CA GLU A 39 2.94 -2.09 0.21
C GLU A 39 4.39 -1.66 -0.01
N SER A 40 4.99 -2.01 -1.15
CA SER A 40 6.35 -1.58 -1.50
C SER A 40 6.46 -0.06 -1.61
N ALA A 41 5.48 0.61 -2.21
CA ALA A 41 5.39 2.07 -2.19
C ALA A 41 5.25 2.62 -0.76
N LEU A 42 4.32 2.09 0.05
CA LEU A 42 4.02 2.57 1.40
C LEU A 42 5.22 2.49 2.34
N GLN A 43 5.99 1.41 2.25
CA GLN A 43 7.15 1.20 3.12
C GLN A 43 8.37 1.94 2.61
N GLY A 44 8.55 2.01 1.28
CA GLY A 44 9.67 2.74 0.68
C GLY A 44 9.63 4.23 1.02
N ILE A 45 8.47 4.89 0.97
CA ILE A 45 8.38 6.33 1.28
C ILE A 45 8.73 6.67 2.73
N LYS A 46 8.83 5.69 3.64
CA LYS A 46 9.30 5.94 5.01
C LYS A 46 10.82 6.19 5.07
N LEU A 47 11.55 5.86 4.00
CA LEU A 47 13.00 5.93 3.95
C LEU A 47 13.48 7.25 3.33
N ALA A 48 14.29 7.98 4.11
CA ALA A 48 14.89 9.25 3.68
C ALA A 48 15.87 9.05 2.52
N ASN A 49 16.66 7.98 2.54
CA ASN A 49 17.65 7.67 1.51
C ASN A 49 16.96 7.25 0.19
N PRO A 50 17.17 7.97 -0.93
CA PRO A 50 16.54 7.66 -2.21
C PRO A 50 16.90 6.28 -2.79
N LEU A 51 18.14 5.81 -2.59
CA LEU A 51 18.58 4.50 -3.09
C LEU A 51 17.87 3.37 -2.34
N GLN A 52 17.84 3.43 -1.01
CA GLN A 52 17.11 2.44 -0.19
C GLN A 52 15.60 2.46 -0.51
N ARG A 53 15.05 3.65 -0.78
CA ARG A 53 13.66 3.80 -1.19
C ARG A 53 13.38 3.08 -2.50
N GLN A 54 14.24 3.25 -3.50
CA GLN A 54 14.13 2.55 -4.79
C GLN A 54 14.25 1.02 -4.64
N GLU A 55 15.17 0.55 -3.80
CA GLU A 55 15.29 -0.88 -3.47
C GLU A 55 13.98 -1.42 -2.91
N VAL A 56 13.38 -0.72 -1.94
CA VAL A 56 12.10 -1.14 -1.35
C VAL A 56 10.97 -1.10 -2.37
N PHE A 57 10.91 -0.12 -3.28
CA PHE A 57 9.87 -0.07 -4.32
C PHE A 57 9.86 -1.33 -5.21
N ALA A 58 11.04 -1.91 -5.47
CA ALA A 58 11.24 -3.12 -6.23
C ALA A 58 11.05 -4.43 -5.43
N MET A 59 10.78 -4.37 -4.12
CA MET A 59 10.52 -5.56 -3.31
C MET A 59 9.11 -6.13 -3.53
N THR A 60 8.95 -7.43 -3.28
CA THR A 60 7.61 -8.01 -3.14
C THR A 60 6.87 -7.35 -1.97
N GLY A 61 5.54 -7.41 -1.98
CA GLY A 61 4.74 -6.81 -0.90
C GLY A 61 5.06 -7.40 0.48
N PHE A 62 5.42 -8.69 0.57
CA PHE A 62 5.79 -9.32 1.84
C PHE A 62 7.16 -8.89 2.36
N GLU A 63 8.15 -8.74 1.47
CA GLU A 63 9.47 -8.21 1.83
C GLU A 63 9.35 -6.76 2.30
N ALA A 64 8.62 -5.93 1.57
CA ALA A 64 8.35 -4.54 1.97
C ALA A 64 7.65 -4.47 3.33
N LEU A 65 6.62 -5.30 3.55
CA LEU A 65 5.91 -5.37 4.83
C LEU A 65 6.85 -5.72 6.00
N ARG A 66 7.82 -6.61 5.78
CA ARG A 66 8.85 -6.94 6.79
C ARG A 66 9.71 -5.73 7.14
N ILE A 67 10.25 -5.05 6.13
CA ILE A 67 11.02 -3.81 6.31
C ILE A 67 10.20 -2.75 7.05
N GLY A 68 8.93 -2.60 6.68
CA GLY A 68 8.00 -1.67 7.33
C GLY A 68 7.79 -1.92 8.82
N ARG A 69 7.78 -3.18 9.24
CA ARG A 69 7.71 -3.58 10.65
C ARG A 69 8.97 -3.20 11.40
N GLU A 70 10.14 -3.45 10.82
CA GLU A 70 11.44 -3.08 11.40
C GLU A 70 11.54 -1.56 11.62
N ILE A 71 11.16 -0.76 10.61
CA ILE A 71 11.07 0.71 10.74
C ILE A 71 10.11 1.11 11.86
N THR A 72 8.97 0.44 11.98
CA THR A 72 7.97 0.79 12.99
C THR A 72 8.46 0.49 14.41
N LEU A 73 9.21 -0.61 14.59
CA LEU A 73 9.77 -1.01 15.89
C LEU A 73 10.87 -0.06 16.38
N SER A 74 11.55 0.67 15.50
CA SER A 74 12.59 1.62 15.89
C SER A 74 12.06 3.00 16.35
N ILE A 75 10.74 3.23 16.27
CA ILE A 75 10.14 4.54 16.53
C ILE A 75 9.81 4.70 18.01
N LYS A 76 10.19 5.85 18.59
CA LYS A 76 9.88 6.14 19.99
C LYS A 76 8.50 6.79 20.12
N PRO A 77 7.77 6.55 21.23
CA PRO A 77 6.53 7.25 21.52
C PRO A 77 6.72 8.77 21.50
N GLY A 78 5.82 9.49 20.83
CA GLY A 78 5.84 10.96 20.75
C GLY A 78 6.70 11.55 19.63
N GLU A 79 7.45 10.74 18.88
CA GLU A 79 8.22 11.24 17.73
C GLU A 79 7.30 11.61 16.55
N ILE A 80 7.50 12.82 16.00
CA ILE A 80 6.89 13.23 14.74
C ILE A 80 7.54 12.42 13.62
N ARG A 81 6.70 11.78 12.82
CA ARG A 81 7.14 10.94 11.69
C ARG A 81 6.97 11.68 10.38
N PHE A 82 7.83 11.35 9.43
CA PHE A 82 7.79 11.87 8.08
C PHE A 82 7.83 10.73 7.06
N VAL A 83 7.35 11.03 5.86
CA VAL A 83 7.59 10.24 4.65
C VAL A 83 8.21 11.15 3.60
N PHE A 84 8.88 10.53 2.64
CA PHE A 84 9.70 11.18 1.65
C PHE A 84 9.20 10.76 0.27
N TRP A 85 8.72 11.73 -0.49
CA TRP A 85 8.18 11.51 -1.82
C TRP A 85 8.65 12.62 -2.74
N GLN A 86 9.32 12.24 -3.83
CA GLN A 86 10.05 13.19 -4.68
C GLN A 86 11.00 14.04 -3.81
N ASP A 87 11.02 15.36 -4.03
CA ASP A 87 11.83 16.32 -3.29
C ASP A 87 11.14 16.86 -2.02
N GLU A 88 10.06 16.20 -1.58
CA GLU A 88 9.25 16.67 -0.45
C GLU A 88 9.37 15.77 0.79
N VAL A 89 9.38 16.43 1.96
CA VAL A 89 9.20 15.82 3.27
C VAL A 89 7.76 16.06 3.72
N ILE A 90 7.01 14.98 3.93
CA ILE A 90 5.58 15.02 4.23
C ILE A 90 5.36 14.48 5.64
N VAL A 91 4.62 15.22 6.48
CA VAL A 91 4.26 14.75 7.82
C VAL A 91 3.41 13.48 7.71
N TYR A 92 3.81 12.42 8.41
CA TYR A 92 3.09 11.16 8.47
C TYR A 92 1.67 11.38 9.02
N ASN A 93 0.68 10.69 8.45
CA ASN A 93 -0.75 10.88 8.75
C ASN A 93 -1.33 12.29 8.49
N SER A 94 -0.61 13.18 7.81
CA SER A 94 -1.21 14.41 7.27
C SER A 94 -2.22 14.11 6.15
N ILE A 95 -3.03 15.10 5.77
CA ILE A 95 -3.91 15.01 4.58
C ILE A 95 -3.07 14.68 3.34
N LYS A 96 -1.92 15.35 3.17
CA LYS A 96 -1.00 15.13 2.05
C LYS A 96 -0.49 13.69 2.00
N HIS A 97 -0.12 13.12 3.14
CA HIS A 97 0.24 11.70 3.23
C HIS A 97 -0.92 10.79 2.79
N ARG A 98 -2.13 11.02 3.30
CA ARG A 98 -3.31 10.21 2.93
C ARG A 98 -3.64 10.28 1.44
N LEU A 99 -3.52 11.46 0.83
CA LEU A 99 -3.70 11.65 -0.61
C LEU A 99 -2.64 10.87 -1.40
N LEU A 100 -1.38 10.87 -0.96
CA LEU A 100 -0.33 10.07 -1.58
C LEU A 100 -0.64 8.56 -1.54
N LEU A 101 -1.15 8.05 -0.41
CA LEU A 101 -1.56 6.64 -0.33
C LEU A 101 -2.71 6.33 -1.30
N ALA A 102 -3.69 7.24 -1.38
CA ALA A 102 -4.80 7.11 -2.32
C ALA A 102 -4.29 7.10 -3.77
N THR A 103 -3.29 7.91 -4.12
CA THR A 103 -2.64 7.87 -5.44
C THR A 103 -2.02 6.51 -5.74
N PHE A 104 -1.27 5.90 -4.81
CA PHE A 104 -0.69 4.57 -5.03
C PHE A 104 -1.76 3.49 -5.27
N ILE A 105 -2.81 3.50 -4.45
CA ILE A 105 -3.93 2.56 -4.60
C ILE A 105 -4.64 2.80 -5.94
N HIS A 106 -4.90 4.07 -6.27
CA HIS A 106 -5.52 4.44 -7.54
C HIS A 106 -4.70 3.95 -8.73
N GLU A 107 -3.38 4.14 -8.72
CA GLU A 107 -2.51 3.73 -9.82
C GLU A 107 -2.41 2.20 -9.95
N LYS A 108 -2.38 1.47 -8.83
CA LYS A 108 -2.53 0.00 -8.85
C LYS A 108 -3.83 -0.40 -9.54
N VAL A 109 -4.97 0.17 -9.15
CA VAL A 109 -6.28 -0.15 -9.74
C VAL A 109 -6.29 0.22 -11.23
N ARG A 110 -5.88 1.44 -11.58
CA ARG A 110 -5.92 1.96 -12.96
C ARG A 110 -5.10 1.13 -13.94
N GLN A 111 -3.97 0.57 -13.51
CA GLN A 111 -3.02 -0.13 -14.39
C GLN A 111 -3.20 -1.66 -14.43
N ASN A 112 -3.94 -2.26 -13.48
CA ASN A 112 -4.05 -3.71 -13.37
C ASN A 112 -5.49 -4.19 -13.59
N ILE A 113 -5.75 -4.84 -14.73
CA ILE A 113 -7.11 -5.30 -15.10
C ILE A 113 -7.70 -6.27 -14.08
N ALA A 114 -6.91 -7.21 -13.57
CA ALA A 114 -7.38 -8.16 -12.55
C ALA A 114 -7.74 -7.46 -11.22
N VAL A 115 -7.08 -6.35 -10.88
CA VAL A 115 -7.43 -5.54 -9.70
C VAL A 115 -8.75 -4.79 -9.95
N GLN A 116 -8.99 -4.30 -11.17
CA GLN A 116 -10.25 -3.65 -11.55
C GLN A 116 -11.42 -4.62 -11.50
N GLU A 117 -11.26 -5.81 -12.08
CA GLU A 117 -12.26 -6.88 -12.04
C GLU A 117 -12.58 -7.28 -10.60
N ALA A 118 -11.55 -7.44 -9.76
CA ALA A 118 -11.74 -7.70 -8.35
C ALA A 118 -12.54 -6.58 -7.67
N LEU A 119 -12.21 -5.31 -7.90
CA LEU A 119 -12.91 -4.18 -7.31
C LEU A 119 -14.37 -4.12 -7.75
N LEU A 120 -14.65 -4.26 -9.05
CA LEU A 120 -16.02 -4.29 -9.59
C LEU A 120 -16.85 -5.44 -9.01
N SER A 121 -16.23 -6.62 -8.82
CA SER A 121 -16.89 -7.77 -8.19
C SER A 121 -17.20 -7.60 -6.69
N THR A 122 -16.90 -6.43 -6.11
CA THR A 122 -17.25 -6.04 -4.73
C THR A 122 -18.34 -4.98 -4.63
N GLU A 123 -19.00 -4.59 -5.72
CA GLU A 123 -19.98 -3.48 -5.79
C GLU A 123 -21.03 -3.50 -4.65
N ASP A 124 -21.59 -4.68 -4.35
CA ASP A 124 -22.61 -4.84 -3.30
C ASP A 124 -22.06 -5.20 -1.91
N LEU A 125 -20.73 -5.35 -1.79
CA LEU A 125 -20.08 -5.78 -0.56
C LEU A 125 -19.65 -4.59 0.30
N PHE A 126 -19.72 -4.77 1.62
CA PHE A 126 -18.98 -3.91 2.53
C PHE A 126 -17.53 -4.40 2.64
N ILE A 127 -16.62 -3.69 1.97
CA ILE A 127 -15.18 -3.93 2.08
C ILE A 127 -14.63 -3.32 3.36
N TYR A 128 -13.79 -4.07 4.06
CA TYR A 128 -13.09 -3.60 5.26
C TYR A 128 -11.71 -4.24 5.35
N HIS A 129 -10.87 -3.73 6.25
CA HIS A 129 -9.56 -4.30 6.54
C HIS A 129 -9.45 -4.56 8.03
N ASP A 130 -9.22 -5.82 8.39
CA ASP A 130 -9.02 -6.28 9.76
C ASP A 130 -8.00 -7.43 9.76
N VAL A 131 -6.98 -7.33 10.60
CA VAL A 131 -5.89 -8.32 10.70
C VAL A 131 -5.93 -9.14 11.99
N GLY A 132 -6.98 -8.95 12.81
CA GLY A 132 -7.10 -9.53 14.15
C GLY A 132 -6.53 -8.63 15.23
#